data_AF-A0A2J4P239-F1
#
_entry.id   AF-A0A2J4P239-F1
#
_cell.length_a   1.000
_cell.length_b   1.000
_cell.length_c   1.000
_cell.angle_alpha   90.00
_cell.angle_beta   90.00
_cell.angle_gamma   90.00
#
_symmetry.space_group_name_H-M   'P 1'
#
loop_
_entity.id
_entity.type
_entity.pdbx_description
1 polymer ?
#
loop_
_entity_poly.entity_id
_entity_poly.type
_entity_poly.pdbx_seq_one_letter_code
_entity_poly.pdbx_strand_id
1 'polypeptide(L)'
;DKKAPGDNYLITGWHLTDACEIWLEALTRTGQGHRIDILPSPPATLAPEILPDRKWLLVTTGKLSAARLKQVERWQQQVISLEIVAL
;
A
#
# COMPACT_ATOMS: atom_id res chain seq x y z
N ASP A 1 -11.33 -7.21 -23.53
CA ASP A 1 -11.30 -6.89 -22.10
C ASP A 1 -10.82 -5.45 -21.94
N LYS A 2 -11.73 -4.49 -21.72
CA LYS A 2 -11.34 -3.09 -21.50
C LYS A 2 -11.32 -2.85 -19.99
N LYS A 3 -10.13 -2.88 -19.38
CA LYS A 3 -9.92 -2.38 -18.01
C LYS A 3 -10.48 -0.96 -17.95
N ALA A 4 -11.42 -0.72 -17.04
CA ALA A 4 -11.97 0.60 -16.81
C ALA A 4 -10.82 1.58 -16.47
N PRO A 5 -10.84 2.82 -16.99
CA PRO A 5 -9.82 3.81 -16.69
C PRO A 5 -9.93 4.19 -15.21
N GLY A 6 -8.95 3.78 -14.42
CA GLY A 6 -8.84 4.08 -13.00
C GLY A 6 -7.45 3.67 -12.52
N ASP A 7 -6.88 4.45 -11.61
CA ASP A 7 -5.59 4.11 -11.01
C ASP A 7 -5.73 2.82 -10.18
N ASN A 8 -4.93 1.80 -10.54
CA ASN A 8 -4.90 0.51 -9.87
C ASN A 8 -3.90 0.57 -8.72
N TYR A 9 -4.43 0.69 -7.50
CA TYR A 9 -3.64 0.62 -6.28
C TYR A 9 -3.60 -0.81 -5.76
N LEU A 10 -2.46 -1.20 -5.19
CA LEU A 10 -2.29 -2.39 -4.37
C LEU A 10 -2.12 -1.96 -2.92
N ILE A 11 -3.07 -2.32 -2.07
CA ILE A 11 -3.04 -1.99 -0.65
C ILE A 11 -2.63 -3.20 0.19
N THR A 12 -1.76 -2.99 1.18
CA THR A 12 -1.34 -4.01 2.13
C THR A 12 -0.97 -3.40 3.47
N GLY A 13 -1.02 -4.23 4.51
CA GLY A 13 -0.49 -3.88 5.81
C GLY A 13 1.04 -3.85 5.85
N TRP A 14 1.58 -2.97 6.68
CA TRP A 14 2.98 -2.98 7.07
C TRP A 14 3.10 -2.61 8.54
N HIS A 15 3.48 -3.58 9.38
CA HIS A 15 3.50 -3.42 10.84
C HIS A 15 2.16 -2.95 11.46
N LEU A 16 1.04 -3.42 10.90
CA LEU A 16 -0.28 -3.21 11.47
C LEU A 16 -0.48 -4.03 12.74
N THR A 17 -1.18 -3.46 13.70
CA THR A 17 -1.74 -4.19 14.86
C THR A 17 -3.07 -4.86 14.56
N ASP A 18 -3.86 -4.31 13.64
CA ASP A 18 -5.15 -4.85 13.22
C ASP A 18 -5.25 -4.88 11.70
N ALA A 19 -5.61 -6.04 11.14
CA ALA A 19 -5.66 -6.24 9.70
C ALA A 19 -6.94 -5.67 9.06
N CYS A 20 -8.00 -5.39 9.84
CA CYS A 20 -9.23 -4.78 9.34
C CYS A 20 -8.98 -3.35 8.86
N GLU A 21 -7.99 -2.66 9.41
CA GLU A 21 -7.59 -1.32 8.99
C GLU A 21 -7.26 -1.21 7.49
N ILE A 22 -6.71 -2.28 6.89
CA ILE A 22 -6.47 -2.36 5.43
C ILE A 22 -7.79 -2.23 4.67
N TRP A 23 -8.83 -2.90 5.16
CA TRP A 23 -10.15 -2.93 4.51
C TRP A 23 -10.87 -1.58 4.64
N LEU A 24 -10.71 -0.89 5.77
CA LEU A 24 -11.29 0.44 5.98
C LEU A 24 -10.65 1.49 5.06
N GLU A 25 -9.32 1.46 4.92
CA GLU A 25 -8.62 2.34 3.98
C GLU A 25 -8.98 1.98 2.52
N ALA A 26 -9.03 0.69 2.18
CA ALA A 26 -9.45 0.26 0.84
C ALA A 26 -10.88 0.72 0.50
N LEU A 27 -11.81 0.62 1.45
CA LEU A 27 -13.18 1.10 1.30
C LEU A 27 -13.21 2.62 1.06
N THR A 28 -12.43 3.37 1.84
CA THR A 28 -12.30 4.83 1.70
C THR A 28 -11.82 5.24 0.31
N ARG A 29 -10.74 4.61 -0.17
CA ARG A 29 -10.18 4.90 -1.50
C ARG A 29 -11.09 4.46 -2.65
N THR A 30 -11.81 3.35 -2.47
CA THR A 30 -12.81 2.91 -3.45
C THR A 30 -13.95 3.94 -3.57
N GLY A 31 -14.37 4.55 -2.45
CA GLY A 31 -15.33 5.65 -2.45
C GLY A 31 -14.86 6.91 -3.21
N GLN A 32 -13.56 7.07 -3.41
CA GLN A 32 -12.95 8.15 -4.21
C GLN A 32 -12.81 7.80 -5.71
N GLY A 33 -13.26 6.61 -6.13
CA GLY A 33 -13.18 6.14 -7.51
C GLY A 33 -11.88 5.42 -7.86
N HIS A 34 -11.01 5.13 -6.89
CA HIS A 34 -9.82 4.31 -7.11
C HIS A 34 -10.18 2.83 -7.17
N ARG A 35 -9.46 2.07 -8.00
CA ARG A 35 -9.56 0.61 -8.02
C ARG A 35 -8.49 0.03 -7.13
N ILE A 36 -8.91 -0.69 -6.09
CA ILE A 36 -8.02 -1.21 -5.06
C ILE A 36 -7.96 -2.74 -5.17
N ASP A 37 -6.78 -3.28 -5.44
CA ASP A 37 -6.45 -4.68 -5.18
C ASP A 37 -5.93 -4.78 -3.73
N ILE A 38 -6.49 -5.69 -2.95
CA ILE A 38 -6.18 -5.83 -1.52
C ILE A 38 -5.31 -7.07 -1.32
N LEU A 39 -4.19 -6.89 -0.62
CA LEU A 39 -3.38 -7.98 -0.07
C LEU A 39 -3.68 -8.07 1.44
N PRO A 40 -4.64 -8.92 1.84
CA PRO A 40 -5.18 -8.91 3.21
C PRO A 40 -4.23 -9.51 4.25
N SER A 41 -3.34 -10.42 3.82
CA SER A 41 -2.27 -10.94 4.65
C SER A 41 -0.96 -10.30 4.19
N PRO A 42 -0.36 -9.40 4.98
CA PRO A 42 0.89 -8.79 4.59
C PRO A 42 1.99 -9.86 4.52
N PRO A 43 2.86 -9.81 3.49
CA PRO A 43 3.92 -10.79 3.35
C PRO A 43 4.90 -10.68 4.52
N ALA A 44 5.52 -11.80 4.89
CA ALA A 44 6.54 -11.82 5.95
C ALA A 44 7.68 -10.84 5.67
N THR A 45 7.97 -10.55 4.41
CA THR A 45 8.84 -9.46 3.96
C THR A 45 8.18 -8.76 2.80
N LEU A 46 7.92 -7.46 2.95
CA LEU A 46 7.37 -6.64 1.88
C LEU A 46 8.47 -6.33 0.86
N ALA A 47 8.17 -6.51 -0.42
CA ALA A 47 9.08 -6.25 -1.55
C ALA A 47 8.30 -5.59 -2.70
N PRO A 48 8.00 -4.27 -2.60
CA PRO A 48 7.24 -3.54 -3.63
C PRO A 48 7.88 -3.58 -5.02
N GLU A 49 9.21 -3.70 -5.08
CA GLU A 49 10.01 -3.75 -6.31
C GLU A 49 9.71 -4.96 -7.21
N ILE A 50 9.02 -5.99 -6.69
CA ILE A 50 8.58 -7.14 -7.49
C ILE A 50 7.43 -6.76 -8.44
N LEU A 51 6.65 -5.72 -8.08
CA LEU A 51 5.56 -5.18 -8.89
C LEU A 51 5.77 -3.67 -9.08
N PRO A 52 6.81 -3.26 -9.85
CA PRO A 52 7.22 -1.87 -9.93
C PRO A 52 6.17 -0.99 -10.63
N ASP A 53 5.38 -1.56 -11.55
CA ASP A 53 4.33 -0.86 -12.30
C ASP A 53 2.99 -0.72 -11.53
N ARG A 54 2.93 -1.13 -10.26
CA ARG A 54 1.75 -0.93 -9.40
C ARG A 54 1.93 0.27 -8.49
N LYS A 55 0.84 1.00 -8.25
CA LYS A 55 0.78 2.02 -7.20
C LYS A 55 0.56 1.33 -5.87
N TRP A 56 1.46 1.52 -4.91
CA TRP A 56 1.40 0.87 -3.61
C TRP A 56 0.80 1.80 -2.56
N LEU A 57 -0.06 1.25 -1.70
CA LEU A 57 -0.57 1.91 -0.51
C LEU A 57 -0.27 1.02 0.70
N LEU A 58 0.66 1.47 1.55
CA LEU A 58 1.07 0.72 2.74
C LEU A 58 0.38 1.31 3.96
N VAL A 59 -0.46 0.52 4.59
CA VAL A 59 -1.16 0.92 5.82
C VAL A 59 -0.32 0.47 7.02
N THR A 60 -0.01 1.38 7.93
CA THR A 60 0.77 1.12 9.14
C THR A 60 0.06 1.71 10.35
N THR A 61 0.25 1.11 11.53
CA THR A 61 -0.21 1.70 12.79
C THR A 61 0.94 2.48 13.43
N GLY A 62 0.65 3.70 13.87
CA GLY A 62 1.59 4.52 14.63
C GLY A 62 2.77 5.07 13.81
N LYS A 63 3.74 5.66 14.51
CA LYS A 63 4.86 6.38 13.88
C LYS A 63 5.93 5.43 13.34
N LEU A 64 6.37 5.68 12.11
CA LEU A 64 7.50 4.97 11.52
C LEU A 64 8.82 5.36 12.21
N SER A 65 9.67 4.37 12.47
CA SER A 65 11.04 4.62 12.92
C SER A 65 11.90 5.17 11.78
N ALA A 66 13.01 5.82 12.11
CA ALA A 66 13.94 6.35 11.12
C ALA A 66 14.47 5.26 10.16
N ALA A 67 14.69 4.04 10.64
CA ALA A 67 15.09 2.91 9.80
C ALA A 67 14.01 2.54 8.77
N ARG A 68 12.74 2.58 9.17
CA ARG A 68 11.59 2.30 8.31
C ARG A 68 11.38 3.40 7.27
N LEU A 69 11.52 4.67 7.65
CA LEU A 69 11.46 5.78 6.70
C LEU A 69 12.52 5.61 5.60
N LYS A 70 13.77 5.31 5.96
CA LYS A 70 14.84 4.99 4.98
C LYS A 70 14.52 3.79 4.09
N GLN A 71 13.76 2.82 4.58
CA GLN A 71 13.32 1.68 3.78
C GLN A 71 12.24 2.09 2.78
N VAL A 72 11.26 2.90 3.20
CA VAL A 72 10.24 3.47 2.32
C VAL A 72 10.86 4.34 1.24
N GLU A 73 11.81 5.21 1.59
CA GLU A 73 12.52 6.06 0.62
C GLU A 73 13.21 5.23 -0.47
N ARG A 74 13.82 4.09 -0.09
CA ARG A 74 14.44 3.17 -1.06
C ARG A 74 13.41 2.53 -1.98
N TRP A 75 12.29 2.05 -1.44
CA TRP A 75 11.23 1.46 -2.26
C TRP A 75 10.58 2.46 -3.20
N GLN A 76 10.39 3.72 -2.76
CA GLN A 76 9.86 4.79 -3.61
C GLN A 76 10.72 5.10 -4.84
N GLN A 77 12.02 4.78 -4.81
CA GLN A 77 12.90 4.91 -5.98
C GLN A 77 12.75 3.73 -6.97
N GLN A 78 12.13 2.63 -6.56
CA GLN A 78 12.08 1.37 -7.32
C GLN A 78 10.70 1.07 -7.93
N VAL A 79 9.66 1.79 -7.51
CA VAL A 79 8.29 1.59 -7.98
C VAL A 79 7.68 2.90 -8.48
N ILE A 80 6.62 2.82 -9.30
CA ILE A 80 6.00 4.01 -9.89
C ILE A 80 5.36 4.94 -8.85
N SER A 81 4.90 4.40 -7.71
CA SER A 81 4.28 5.15 -6.62
C SER A 81 4.17 4.26 -5.39
N LEU A 82 4.54 4.79 -4.23
CA LEU A 82 4.34 4.14 -2.94
C LEU A 82 3.98 5.20 -1.90
N GLU A 83 2.76 5.08 -1.37
CA GLU A 83 2.19 5.95 -0.34
C GLU A 83 2.13 5.20 0.99
N ILE A 84 2.43 5.90 2.09
CA ILE A 84 2.23 5.39 3.45
C ILE A 84 0.98 6.03 4.03
N VAL A 85 0.08 5.22 4.57
CA VAL A 85 -1.05 5.67 5.39
C VAL A 85 -0.79 5.22 6.82
N ALA A 86 -0.53 6.19 7.69
CA ALA A 86 -0.36 5.97 9.12
C ALA A 86 -1.69 6.24 9.84
N LEU A 87 -2.16 5.25 10.58
CA LEU A 87 -3.37 5.28 11.41
C LEU A 87 -3.01 5.52 12.89
#